data_AF-C5KXD5-F1
#
_entry.id   AF-C5KXD5-F1
#
_cell.length_a   1.000
_cell.length_b   1.000
_cell.length_c   1.000
_cell.angle_alpha   90.00
_cell.angle_beta   90.00
_cell.angle_gamma   90.00
#
_symmetry.space_group_name_H-M   'P 1'
#
loop_
_entity.id
_entity.type
_entity.pdbx_description
1 polymer ?
#
loop_
_entity_poly.entity_id
_entity_poly.type
_entity_poly.pdbx_seq_one_letter_code
_entity_poly.pdbx_strand_id
1 'polypeptide(L)'
;MSPNSSVICLPPDWTVFSLTYVPYPTREYGKVIGWMLALLSLAPIFAISSIFTITLVRQSVRWGLLLVGLILSTIVNTILKYYIAEPRPEGTFAKGYGMPSDHCQFCGFIIAYGFLFVKHHIRTRPLWIRYIPPVLAVILIVFPLAYSRVFLLAHTWSQVRAGLLLGLTLGSSWFWFVFQTLEGYGVLYRLQSFIDLLMMNDVQRHLWVTRMYRRERTSVLHGNGGSSPTTSRTESPLKAD
;
A
#
# COMPACT_ATOMS: atom_id res chain seq x y z
N MET A 1 -31.16 14.67 11.76
CA MET A 1 -32.33 14.20 11.00
C MET A 1 -31.91 12.95 10.23
N SER A 2 -32.44 11.79 10.60
CA SER A 2 -32.14 10.52 9.93
C SER A 2 -32.81 10.51 8.55
N PRO A 3 -32.10 10.20 7.44
CA PRO A 3 -32.76 10.05 6.16
C PRO A 3 -33.64 8.79 6.20
N ASN A 4 -34.92 9.02 5.89
CA ASN A 4 -36.02 8.06 5.76
C ASN A 4 -35.62 6.60 5.57
N SER A 5 -36.11 5.77 6.48
CA SER A 5 -36.16 4.32 6.42
C SER A 5 -37.22 3.83 5.43
N SER A 6 -37.20 4.32 4.19
CA SER A 6 -37.89 3.65 3.08
C SER A 6 -37.06 2.42 2.71
N VAL A 7 -37.61 1.23 2.92
CA VAL A 7 -37.06 -0.01 2.38
C VAL A 7 -37.10 0.12 0.87
N ILE A 8 -35.95 0.44 0.27
CA ILE A 8 -35.81 0.51 -1.19
C ILE A 8 -35.84 -0.93 -1.70
N CYS A 9 -37.01 -1.37 -2.15
CA CYS A 9 -37.15 -2.63 -2.86
C CYS A 9 -36.35 -2.54 -4.17
N LEU A 10 -35.55 -3.56 -4.46
CA LEU A 10 -34.84 -3.67 -5.74
C LEU A 10 -35.88 -3.70 -6.87
N PRO A 11 -35.66 -2.96 -7.98
CA PRO A 11 -36.46 -3.15 -9.19
C PRO A 11 -36.40 -4.62 -9.64
N PRO A 12 -37.43 -5.13 -10.33
CA PRO A 12 -37.48 -6.53 -10.77
C PRO A 12 -36.28 -6.94 -11.65
N ASP A 13 -35.62 -5.96 -12.28
CA ASP A 13 -34.45 -6.13 -13.15
C ASP A 13 -33.10 -6.00 -12.40
N TRP A 14 -33.06 -6.13 -11.07
CA TRP A 14 -31.84 -6.07 -10.27
C TRP A 14 -31.74 -7.24 -9.29
N THR A 15 -30.52 -7.76 -9.12
CA THR A 15 -30.22 -8.80 -8.12
C THR A 15 -29.02 -8.40 -7.29
N VAL A 16 -28.86 -9.02 -6.12
CA VAL A 16 -27.72 -8.80 -5.23
C VAL A 16 -26.80 -10.00 -5.23
N PHE A 17 -25.51 -9.76 -5.03
CA PHE A 17 -24.60 -10.83 -4.63
C PHE A 17 -24.95 -11.31 -3.22
N SER A 18 -25.28 -12.59 -3.06
CA SER A 18 -25.69 -13.15 -1.77
C SER A 18 -24.63 -13.01 -0.67
N LEU A 19 -23.34 -13.00 -1.04
CA LEU A 19 -22.24 -12.89 -0.08
C LEU A 19 -21.97 -11.46 0.40
N THR A 20 -22.05 -10.48 -0.50
CA THR A 20 -21.59 -9.10 -0.26
C THR A 20 -22.70 -8.04 -0.34
N TYR A 21 -23.92 -8.46 -0.68
CA TYR A 21 -25.11 -7.62 -0.83
C TYR A 21 -24.92 -6.44 -1.79
N VAL A 22 -24.03 -6.57 -2.78
CA VAL A 22 -23.83 -5.57 -3.83
C VAL A 22 -24.90 -5.76 -4.92
N PRO A 23 -25.75 -4.75 -5.19
CA PRO A 23 -26.79 -4.83 -6.22
C PRO A 23 -26.19 -4.60 -7.61
N TYR A 24 -26.70 -5.32 -8.60
CA TYR A 24 -26.33 -5.16 -10.01
C TYR A 24 -27.53 -5.44 -10.94
N PRO A 25 -27.57 -4.82 -12.14
CA PRO A 25 -28.67 -5.02 -13.08
C PRO A 25 -28.64 -6.41 -13.74
N THR A 26 -29.80 -7.03 -13.92
CA THR A 26 -29.99 -8.34 -14.56
C THR A 26 -30.58 -8.31 -15.97
N ARG A 27 -30.85 -7.12 -16.54
CA ARG A 27 -31.25 -7.00 -17.96
C ARG A 27 -30.25 -7.71 -18.86
N GLU A 28 -30.74 -8.41 -19.89
CA GLU A 28 -29.92 -9.25 -20.79
C GLU A 28 -28.64 -8.56 -21.29
N TYR A 29 -28.73 -7.29 -21.69
CA TYR A 29 -27.60 -6.52 -22.23
C TYR A 29 -26.61 -5.99 -21.18
N GLY A 30 -26.91 -6.10 -19.89
CA GLY A 30 -26.12 -5.52 -18.80
C GLY A 30 -25.66 -6.52 -17.73
N LYS A 31 -26.14 -7.77 -17.76
CA LYS A 31 -25.93 -8.75 -16.68
C LYS A 31 -24.45 -9.09 -16.44
N VAL A 32 -23.70 -9.42 -17.50
CA VAL A 32 -22.28 -9.81 -17.38
C VAL A 32 -21.43 -8.62 -16.92
N ILE A 33 -21.63 -7.45 -17.55
CA ILE A 33 -20.89 -6.23 -17.21
C ILE A 33 -21.21 -5.79 -15.77
N GLY A 34 -22.49 -5.77 -15.39
CA GLY A 34 -22.92 -5.44 -14.04
C GLY A 34 -22.33 -6.38 -12.99
N TRP A 35 -22.34 -7.69 -13.26
CA TRP A 35 -21.73 -8.70 -12.41
C TRP A 35 -20.22 -8.48 -12.24
N MET A 36 -19.48 -8.24 -13.32
CA MET A 36 -18.03 -7.97 -13.28
C MET A 36 -17.71 -6.67 -12.52
N LEU A 37 -18.47 -5.60 -12.76
CA LEU A 37 -18.27 -4.30 -12.12
C LEU A 37 -18.61 -4.35 -10.62
N ALA A 38 -19.62 -5.12 -10.23
CA ALA A 38 -19.95 -5.35 -8.84
C ALA A 38 -18.86 -6.17 -8.11
N LEU A 39 -18.29 -7.19 -8.75
CA LEU A 39 -17.10 -7.86 -8.20
C LEU A 39 -15.91 -6.91 -8.06
N LEU A 40 -15.65 -6.08 -9.08
CA LEU A 40 -14.58 -5.10 -9.04
C LEU A 40 -14.76 -4.09 -7.90
N SER A 41 -16.00 -3.76 -7.54
CA SER A 41 -16.28 -2.87 -6.40
C SER A 41 -15.79 -3.44 -5.06
N LEU A 42 -15.56 -4.75 -4.95
CA LEU A 42 -15.02 -5.38 -3.73
C LEU A 42 -13.49 -5.28 -3.63
N ALA A 43 -12.80 -4.83 -4.69
CA ALA A 43 -11.35 -4.77 -4.74
C ALA A 43 -10.70 -4.01 -3.56
N PRO A 44 -11.25 -2.87 -3.06
CA PRO A 44 -10.67 -2.19 -1.91
C PRO A 44 -10.63 -3.03 -0.63
N ILE A 45 -11.69 -3.82 -0.37
CA ILE A 45 -11.75 -4.68 0.83
C ILE A 45 -10.69 -5.77 0.75
N PHE A 46 -10.57 -6.43 -0.41
CA PHE A 46 -9.52 -7.42 -0.62
C PHE A 46 -8.12 -6.80 -0.54
N ALA A 47 -7.93 -5.60 -1.10
CA ALA A 47 -6.65 -4.90 -1.03
C ALA A 47 -6.25 -4.57 0.43
N ILE A 48 -7.19 -4.10 1.26
CA ILE A 48 -6.94 -3.85 2.69
C ILE A 48 -6.57 -5.15 3.40
N SER A 49 -7.32 -6.23 3.16
CA SER A 49 -7.03 -7.56 3.73
C SER A 49 -5.64 -8.07 3.32
N SER A 50 -5.26 -7.89 2.06
CA SER A 50 -3.92 -8.24 1.57
C SER A 50 -2.83 -7.40 2.22
N ILE A 51 -2.99 -6.08 2.32
CA ILE A 51 -2.02 -5.18 2.96
C ILE A 51 -1.85 -5.53 4.44
N PHE A 52 -2.97 -5.80 5.14
CA PHE A 52 -2.94 -6.25 6.53
C PHE A 52 -2.16 -7.57 6.67
N THR A 53 -2.46 -8.55 5.81
CA THR A 53 -1.79 -9.86 5.82
C THR A 53 -0.29 -9.72 5.53
N ILE A 54 0.09 -8.91 4.53
CA ILE A 54 1.49 -8.64 4.21
C ILE A 54 2.18 -7.94 5.37
N THR A 55 1.51 -7.02 6.06
CA THR A 55 2.05 -6.34 7.25
C THR A 55 2.40 -7.35 8.34
N LEU A 56 1.52 -8.32 8.61
CA LEU A 56 1.75 -9.37 9.61
C LEU A 56 2.83 -10.36 9.18
N VAL A 57 2.76 -10.87 7.94
CA VAL A 57 3.68 -11.90 7.44
C VAL A 57 5.09 -11.36 7.21
N ARG A 58 5.21 -10.14 6.67
CA ARG A 58 6.50 -9.50 6.43
C ARG A 58 7.02 -8.71 7.62
N GLN A 59 6.20 -8.53 8.66
CA GLN A 59 6.50 -7.75 9.86
C GLN A 59 7.10 -6.38 9.52
N SER A 60 6.58 -5.76 8.46
CA SER A 60 7.20 -4.61 7.84
C SER A 60 6.50 -3.33 8.29
N VAL A 61 7.27 -2.46 8.95
CA VAL A 61 6.78 -1.16 9.43
C VAL A 61 6.25 -0.31 8.28
N ARG A 62 6.85 -0.40 7.08
CA ARG A 62 6.41 0.34 5.90
C ARG A 62 5.00 -0.07 5.44
N TRP A 63 4.69 -1.36 5.44
CA TRP A 63 3.34 -1.85 5.10
C TRP A 63 2.32 -1.49 6.19
N GLY A 64 2.74 -1.55 7.47
CA GLY A 64 1.92 -1.08 8.58
C GLY A 64 1.58 0.41 8.50
N LEU A 65 2.55 1.26 8.15
CA LEU A 65 2.33 2.70 7.96
C LEU A 65 1.44 2.99 6.75
N LEU A 66 1.51 2.18 5.69
CA LEU A 66 0.56 2.28 4.58
C LEU A 66 -0.87 2.00 5.07
N LEU A 67 -1.05 0.95 5.86
CA LEU A 67 -2.35 0.61 6.45
C LEU A 67 -2.88 1.73 7.38
N VAL A 68 -2.03 2.30 8.23
CA VAL A 68 -2.39 3.44 9.08
C VAL A 68 -2.83 4.64 8.23
N GLY A 69 -2.10 4.95 7.17
CA GLY A 69 -2.47 6.01 6.23
C GLY A 69 -3.84 5.79 5.58
N LEU A 70 -4.17 4.55 5.21
CA LEU A 70 -5.49 4.18 4.65
C LEU A 70 -6.62 4.31 5.68
N ILE A 71 -6.36 3.94 6.94
CA ILE A 71 -7.32 4.12 8.05
C ILE A 71 -7.59 5.61 8.26
N LEU A 72 -6.53 6.42 8.36
CA LEU A 72 -6.67 7.87 8.51
C LEU A 72 -7.40 8.52 7.33
N SER A 73 -7.10 8.07 6.10
CA SER A 73 -7.82 8.49 4.89
C SER A 73 -9.32 8.18 5.00
N THR A 74 -9.67 6.99 5.50
CA THR A 74 -11.07 6.59 5.72
C THR A 74 -11.76 7.45 6.79
N ILE A 75 -11.05 7.81 7.86
CA ILE A 75 -11.57 8.73 8.89
C ILE A 75 -11.86 10.11 8.27
N VAL A 76 -10.92 10.66 7.49
CA VAL A 76 -11.12 11.93 6.77
C VAL A 76 -12.32 11.85 5.81
N ASN A 77 -12.46 10.76 5.04
CA ASN A 77 -13.62 10.55 4.17
C ASN A 77 -14.93 10.60 4.95
N THR A 78 -14.97 9.92 6.10
CA THR A 78 -16.16 9.82 6.95
C THR A 78 -16.53 11.17 7.51
N ILE A 79 -15.57 11.93 8.04
CA ILE A 79 -15.79 13.29 8.54
C ILE A 79 -16.34 14.19 7.43
N LEU A 80 -15.74 14.16 6.23
CA LEU A 80 -16.19 14.98 5.11
C LEU A 80 -17.57 14.59 4.60
N LYS A 81 -17.93 13.30 4.64
CA LYS A 81 -19.29 12.84 4.30
C LYS A 81 -20.35 13.47 5.18
N TYR A 82 -20.10 13.56 6.49
CA TYR A 82 -21.03 14.20 7.42
C TYR A 82 -21.02 15.72 7.32
N TYR A 83 -19.88 16.32 6.98
CA TYR A 83 -19.76 17.77 6.83
C TYR A 83 -20.43 18.29 5.54
N ILE A 84 -20.20 17.62 4.41
CA ILE A 84 -20.74 18.03 3.10
C ILE A 84 -22.21 17.60 2.98
N ALA A 85 -22.55 16.42 3.52
CA ALA A 85 -23.90 15.89 3.54
C ALA A 85 -24.58 15.78 2.15
N GLU A 86 -23.80 15.61 1.07
CA GLU A 86 -24.34 15.50 -0.29
C GLU A 86 -25.09 14.18 -0.47
N PRO A 87 -26.33 14.20 -1.00
CA PRO A 87 -27.09 12.99 -1.28
C PRO A 87 -26.45 12.16 -2.40
N ARG A 88 -26.73 10.86 -2.40
CA ARG A 88 -26.35 9.96 -3.48
C ARG A 88 -27.29 10.11 -4.69
N PRO A 89 -26.92 9.58 -5.88
CA PRO A 89 -27.82 9.57 -7.02
C PRO A 89 -29.19 8.98 -6.69
N GLU A 90 -30.23 9.47 -7.36
CA GLU A 90 -31.56 8.87 -7.26
C GLU A 90 -31.54 7.39 -7.69
N GLY A 91 -32.31 6.55 -7.00
CA GLY A 91 -32.32 5.10 -7.23
C GLY A 91 -31.13 4.35 -6.65
N THR A 92 -30.27 5.00 -5.84
CA THR A 92 -29.21 4.32 -5.12
C THR A 92 -29.74 3.37 -4.05
N PHE A 93 -29.14 2.19 -3.95
CA PHE A 93 -29.43 1.23 -2.87
C PHE A 93 -28.54 1.43 -1.64
N ALA A 94 -27.52 2.27 -1.78
CA ALA A 94 -26.46 2.38 -0.81
C ALA A 94 -26.80 3.50 0.18
N LYS A 95 -26.79 3.19 1.49
CA LYS A 95 -27.18 4.13 2.55
C LYS A 95 -26.12 5.22 2.83
N GLY A 96 -26.57 6.39 3.30
CA GLY A 96 -25.73 7.50 3.75
C GLY A 96 -25.30 8.47 2.64
N TYR A 97 -24.42 9.42 2.99
CA TYR A 97 -23.95 10.47 2.08
C TYR A 97 -23.02 9.95 0.98
N GLY A 98 -23.05 10.63 -0.18
CA GLY A 98 -22.35 10.23 -1.40
C GLY A 98 -20.99 10.89 -1.61
N MET A 99 -20.78 12.08 -1.04
CA MET A 99 -19.57 12.87 -1.28
C MET A 99 -18.63 12.84 -0.07
N PRO A 100 -17.32 12.55 -0.23
CA PRO A 100 -16.65 12.03 -1.42
C PRO A 100 -16.73 10.50 -1.55
N SER A 101 -16.55 9.97 -2.76
CA SER A 101 -16.50 8.51 -3.01
C SER A 101 -15.31 7.87 -2.27
N ASP A 102 -15.61 6.92 -1.39
CA ASP A 102 -14.65 6.16 -0.58
C ASP A 102 -13.77 5.24 -1.43
N HIS A 103 -14.37 4.52 -2.39
CA HIS A 103 -13.68 3.63 -3.31
C HIS A 103 -12.66 4.38 -4.18
N CYS A 104 -13.07 5.53 -4.72
CA CYS A 104 -12.20 6.34 -5.56
C CYS A 104 -11.11 7.03 -4.74
N GLN A 105 -11.40 7.42 -3.50
CA GLN A 105 -10.41 7.94 -2.56
C GLN A 105 -9.36 6.89 -2.19
N PHE A 106 -9.78 5.66 -1.90
CA PHE A 106 -8.86 4.55 -1.64
C PHE A 106 -7.91 4.32 -2.82
N CYS A 107 -8.45 4.24 -4.04
CA CYS A 107 -7.66 4.08 -5.25
C CYS A 107 -6.69 5.25 -5.48
N GLY A 108 -7.17 6.49 -5.33
CA GLY A 108 -6.34 7.69 -5.44
C GLY A 108 -5.18 7.68 -4.44
N PHE A 109 -5.44 7.27 -3.20
CA PHE A 109 -4.43 7.17 -2.16
C PHE A 109 -3.34 6.15 -2.52
N ILE A 110 -3.74 4.92 -2.87
CA ILE A 110 -2.80 3.84 -3.21
C ILE A 110 -1.95 4.21 -4.43
N ILE A 111 -2.56 4.79 -5.47
CA ILE A 111 -1.83 5.19 -6.68
C ILE A 111 -0.85 6.32 -6.38
N ALA A 112 -1.26 7.37 -5.68
CA ALA A 112 -0.36 8.47 -5.33
C ALA A 112 0.82 7.97 -4.48
N TYR A 113 0.53 7.22 -3.41
CA TYR A 113 1.57 6.69 -2.53
C TYR A 113 2.52 5.74 -3.26
N GLY A 114 1.97 4.78 -4.01
CA GLY A 114 2.75 3.78 -4.75
C GLY A 114 3.60 4.41 -5.87
N PHE A 115 3.05 5.37 -6.60
CA PHE A 115 3.77 6.10 -7.64
C PHE A 115 4.97 6.87 -7.07
N LEU A 116 4.77 7.62 -5.99
CA LEU A 116 5.84 8.37 -5.32
C LEU A 116 6.88 7.42 -4.71
N PHE A 117 6.43 6.30 -4.13
CA PHE A 117 7.32 5.26 -3.61
C PHE A 117 8.25 4.71 -4.69
N VAL A 118 7.70 4.28 -5.84
CA VAL A 118 8.49 3.79 -6.98
C VAL A 118 9.41 4.88 -7.52
N LYS A 119 8.91 6.12 -7.66
CA LYS A 119 9.71 7.25 -8.14
C LYS A 119 10.91 7.49 -7.23
N HIS A 120 10.75 7.37 -5.91
CA HIS A 120 11.79 7.64 -4.94
C HIS A 120 12.77 6.47 -4.78
N HIS A 121 12.27 5.27 -4.49
CA HIS A 121 13.08 4.13 -4.09
C HIS A 121 13.68 3.34 -5.26
N ILE A 122 13.09 3.47 -6.45
CA ILE A 122 13.46 2.70 -7.64
C ILE A 122 14.01 3.64 -8.72
N ARG A 123 14.76 4.69 -8.31
CA ARG A 123 15.24 5.76 -9.19
C ARG A 123 16.19 5.27 -10.30
N THR A 124 16.99 4.24 -10.02
CA THR A 124 18.02 3.72 -10.91
C THR A 124 17.51 2.73 -11.95
N ARG A 125 16.25 2.26 -11.84
CA ARG A 125 15.66 1.37 -12.85
C ARG A 125 15.20 2.16 -14.08
N PRO A 126 15.13 1.51 -15.26
CA PRO A 126 14.66 2.16 -16.48
C PRO A 126 13.24 2.70 -16.33
N LEU A 127 12.94 3.75 -17.10
CA LEU A 127 11.69 4.52 -17.02
C LEU A 127 10.45 3.62 -17.14
N TRP A 128 10.47 2.62 -18.02
CA TRP A 128 9.33 1.73 -18.23
C TRP A 128 8.93 0.96 -16.97
N ILE A 129 9.89 0.49 -16.16
CA ILE A 129 9.61 -0.16 -14.86
C ILE A 129 8.96 0.80 -13.87
N ARG A 130 9.29 2.10 -13.97
CA ARG A 130 8.81 3.12 -13.04
C ARG A 130 7.44 3.67 -13.41
N TYR A 131 7.15 3.80 -14.70
CA TYR A 131 5.97 4.51 -15.19
C TYR A 131 4.90 3.59 -15.80
N ILE A 132 5.26 2.46 -16.42
CA ILE A 132 4.25 1.56 -17.03
C ILE A 132 3.34 0.94 -15.97
N PRO A 133 3.83 0.34 -14.85
CA PRO A 133 2.94 -0.32 -13.91
C PRO A 133 1.90 0.61 -13.26
N PRO A 134 2.25 1.85 -12.80
CA PRO A 134 1.25 2.79 -12.31
C PRO A 134 0.23 3.19 -13.38
N VAL A 135 0.66 3.40 -14.64
CA VAL A 135 -0.25 3.72 -15.74
C VAL A 135 -1.23 2.57 -16.02
N LEU A 136 -0.73 1.33 -16.06
CA LEU A 136 -1.57 0.16 -16.20
C LEU A 136 -2.54 0.01 -15.02
N ALA A 137 -2.10 0.29 -13.79
CA ALA A 137 -2.99 0.27 -12.62
C ALA A 137 -4.12 1.32 -12.74
N VAL A 138 -3.84 2.52 -13.26
CA VAL A 138 -4.89 3.52 -13.52
C VAL A 138 -5.89 3.00 -14.55
N ILE A 139 -5.41 2.50 -15.69
CA ILE A 139 -6.26 2.11 -16.82
C ILE A 139 -7.06 0.84 -16.53
N LEU A 140 -6.42 -0.17 -15.92
CA LEU A 140 -7.02 -1.50 -15.76
C LEU A 140 -7.78 -1.66 -14.45
N ILE A 141 -7.51 -0.84 -13.43
CA ILE A 141 -8.11 -0.99 -12.10
C ILE A 141 -8.91 0.26 -11.73
N VAL A 142 -8.27 1.43 -11.69
CA VAL A 142 -8.91 2.63 -11.11
C VAL A 142 -10.02 3.17 -11.99
N PHE A 143 -9.81 3.24 -13.30
CA PHE A 143 -10.86 3.72 -14.22
C PHE A 143 -12.08 2.79 -14.23
N PRO A 144 -11.94 1.45 -14.40
CA PRO A 144 -13.09 0.54 -14.33
C PRO A 144 -13.78 0.53 -12.95
N LEU A 145 -13.03 0.67 -11.86
CA LEU A 145 -13.58 0.76 -10.51
C LEU A 145 -14.33 2.08 -10.29
N ALA A 146 -13.82 3.21 -10.80
CA ALA A 146 -14.53 4.48 -10.77
C ALA A 146 -15.82 4.42 -11.59
N TYR A 147 -15.77 3.79 -12.77
CA TYR A 147 -16.94 3.57 -13.61
C TYR A 147 -17.98 2.67 -12.92
N SER A 148 -17.55 1.61 -12.21
CA SER A 148 -18.47 0.74 -11.48
C SER A 148 -19.30 1.50 -10.45
N ARG A 149 -18.73 2.52 -9.79
CA ARG A 149 -19.47 3.36 -8.82
C ARG A 149 -20.61 4.15 -9.45
N VAL A 150 -20.44 4.58 -10.69
CA VAL A 150 -21.48 5.32 -11.43
C VAL A 150 -22.48 4.36 -12.05
N PHE A 151 -22.00 3.29 -12.70
CA PHE A 151 -22.84 2.29 -13.35
C PHE A 151 -23.79 1.58 -12.38
N LEU A 152 -23.33 1.31 -11.16
CA LEU A 152 -24.15 0.68 -10.09
C LEU A 152 -24.97 1.71 -9.28
N LEU A 153 -25.08 2.96 -9.76
CA LEU A 153 -25.84 4.04 -9.12
C LEU A 153 -25.41 4.32 -7.66
N ALA A 154 -24.14 4.05 -7.34
CA ALA A 154 -23.63 4.26 -5.99
C ALA A 154 -23.16 5.70 -5.77
N HIS A 155 -22.58 6.34 -6.80
CA HIS A 155 -22.07 7.71 -6.74
C HIS A 155 -22.27 8.44 -8.07
N THR A 156 -22.32 9.78 -8.01
CA THR A 156 -22.24 10.64 -9.21
C THR A 156 -20.79 10.81 -9.69
N TRP A 157 -20.61 11.32 -10.91
CA TRP A 157 -19.28 11.68 -11.43
C TRP A 157 -18.56 12.75 -10.59
N SER A 158 -19.30 13.72 -10.01
CA SER A 158 -18.71 14.72 -9.11
C SER A 158 -18.13 14.06 -7.86
N GLN A 159 -18.88 13.13 -7.26
CA GLN A 159 -18.48 12.38 -6.07
C GLN A 159 -17.27 11.47 -6.31
N VAL A 160 -17.23 10.83 -7.48
CA VAL A 160 -16.08 10.03 -7.93
C VAL A 160 -14.82 10.89 -8.08
N ARG A 161 -14.91 12.03 -8.78
CA ARG A 161 -13.77 12.93 -8.99
C ARG A 161 -13.25 13.52 -7.68
N ALA A 162 -14.15 13.95 -6.80
CA ALA A 162 -13.76 14.48 -5.49
C ALA A 162 -13.07 13.44 -4.62
N GLY A 163 -13.60 12.21 -4.60
CA GLY A 163 -12.94 11.08 -3.93
C GLY A 163 -11.54 10.86 -4.48
N LEU A 164 -11.38 10.79 -5.81
CA LEU A 164 -10.08 10.58 -6.43
C LEU A 164 -9.08 11.71 -6.09
N LEU A 165 -9.48 12.97 -6.20
CA LEU A 165 -8.63 14.13 -5.88
C LEU A 165 -8.21 14.15 -4.40
N LEU A 166 -9.15 13.88 -3.50
CA LEU A 166 -8.87 13.78 -2.07
C LEU A 166 -7.89 12.63 -1.79
N GLY A 167 -8.10 11.47 -2.42
CA GLY A 167 -7.22 10.32 -2.32
C GLY A 167 -5.80 10.63 -2.76
N LEU A 168 -5.65 11.26 -3.94
CA LEU A 168 -4.35 11.68 -4.48
C LEU A 168 -3.63 12.64 -3.53
N THR A 169 -4.37 13.60 -2.96
CA THR A 169 -3.84 14.60 -2.03
C THR A 169 -3.37 13.96 -0.73
N LEU A 170 -4.22 13.14 -0.10
CA LEU A 170 -3.90 12.45 1.15
C LEU A 170 -2.77 11.43 0.97
N GLY A 171 -2.77 10.66 -0.11
CA GLY A 171 -1.73 9.68 -0.41
C GLY A 171 -0.37 10.34 -0.63
N SER A 172 -0.34 11.45 -1.36
CA SER A 172 0.89 12.23 -1.57
C SER A 172 1.40 12.86 -0.27
N SER A 173 0.50 13.44 0.52
CA SER A 173 0.84 14.06 1.82
C SER A 173 1.36 13.02 2.81
N TRP A 174 0.72 11.84 2.86
CA TRP A 174 1.15 10.73 3.71
C TRP A 174 2.51 10.19 3.30
N PHE A 175 2.74 9.99 1.99
CA PHE A 175 4.05 9.58 1.49
C PHE A 175 5.13 10.59 1.89
N TRP A 176 4.88 11.89 1.70
CA TRP A 176 5.82 12.93 2.07
C TRP A 176 6.11 12.95 3.57
N PHE A 177 5.09 12.78 4.41
CA PHE A 177 5.26 12.66 5.86
C PHE A 177 6.14 11.47 6.25
N VAL A 178 5.82 10.27 5.73
CA VAL A 178 6.58 9.04 6.00
C VAL A 178 8.03 9.18 5.52
N PHE A 179 8.22 9.72 4.32
CA PHE A 179 9.53 9.88 3.72
C PHE A 179 10.39 10.93 4.44
N GLN A 180 9.92 12.18 4.56
CA GLN A 180 10.70 13.27 5.15
C GLN A 180 10.95 13.07 6.64
N THR A 181 9.94 12.58 7.36
CA THR A 181 10.02 12.48 8.81
C THR A 181 10.58 11.12 9.21
N LEU A 182 9.88 10.04 8.86
CA LEU A 182 10.21 8.73 9.44
C LEU A 182 11.47 8.13 8.80
N GLU A 183 11.64 8.28 7.49
CA GLU A 183 12.83 7.80 6.79
C GLU A 183 14.02 8.76 6.97
N GLY A 184 13.80 10.06 6.77
CA GLY A 184 14.83 11.10 6.93
C GLY A 184 15.53 11.09 8.29
N TYR A 185 14.79 10.88 9.39
CA TYR A 185 15.35 10.78 10.74
C TYR A 185 15.73 9.35 11.16
N GLY A 186 15.71 8.36 10.25
CA GLY A 186 16.04 6.96 10.56
C GLY A 186 15.09 6.29 11.56
N VAL A 187 13.91 6.85 11.80
CA VAL A 187 12.89 6.30 12.70
C VAL A 187 12.36 4.99 12.13
N LEU A 188 12.14 4.90 10.82
CA LEU A 188 11.71 3.65 10.16
C LEU A 188 12.69 2.51 10.42
N TYR A 189 14.00 2.78 10.28
CA TYR A 189 15.03 1.77 10.50
C TYR A 189 15.06 1.30 11.97
N ARG A 190 14.95 2.25 12.91
CA ARG A 190 14.90 1.94 14.36
C ARG A 190 13.67 1.13 14.73
N LEU A 191 12.49 1.53 14.24
CA LEU A 191 11.24 0.79 14.46
C LEU A 191 11.30 -0.60 13.82
N GLN A 192 11.82 -0.72 12.60
CA GLN A 192 11.96 -2.03 11.95
C GLN A 192 12.90 -2.93 12.75
N SER A 193 14.06 -2.41 13.17
CA SER A 193 15.02 -3.17 13.99
C SER A 193 14.42 -3.61 15.33
N PHE A 194 13.60 -2.75 15.95
CA PHE A 194 12.89 -3.10 17.18
C PHE A 194 11.85 -4.22 16.97
N ILE A 195 11.06 -4.15 15.89
CA ILE A 195 10.13 -5.22 15.53
C ILE A 195 10.87 -6.53 15.24
N ASP A 196 11.96 -6.47 14.48
CA ASP A 196 12.78 -7.65 14.17
C ASP A 196 13.35 -8.28 15.46
N LEU A 197 13.75 -7.47 16.45
CA LEU A 197 14.20 -7.94 17.77
C LEU A 197 13.09 -8.58 18.61
N LEU A 198 11.89 -7.99 18.61
CA LEU A 198 10.74 -8.54 19.33
C LEU A 198 10.28 -9.88 18.73
N MET A 199 10.39 -10.00 17.40
CA MET A 199 9.89 -11.14 16.64
C MET A 199 10.95 -12.24 16.42
N MET A 200 12.18 -12.02 16.91
CA MET A 200 13.23 -13.04 16.91
C MET A 200 12.78 -14.26 17.72
N ASN A 201 12.51 -15.35 17.02
CA ASN A 201 12.33 -16.65 17.65
C ASN A 201 13.66 -17.18 18.19
N ASP A 202 13.59 -18.20 19.07
CA ASP A 202 14.79 -18.74 19.75
C ASP A 202 15.87 -19.21 18.77
N VAL A 203 15.46 -19.76 17.63
CA VAL A 203 16.37 -20.19 16.56
C VAL A 203 17.11 -19.01 15.93
N GLN A 204 16.39 -17.93 15.59
CA GLN A 204 16.99 -16.71 15.02
C GLN A 204 17.89 -16.01 16.03
N ARG A 205 17.48 -15.96 17.31
CA ARG A 205 18.28 -15.43 18.40
C ARG A 205 19.60 -16.21 18.55
N HIS A 206 19.52 -17.54 18.55
CA HIS A 206 20.71 -18.41 18.62
C HIS A 206 21.62 -18.24 17.39
N LEU A 207 21.06 -18.18 16.17
CA LEU A 207 21.83 -17.92 14.95
C LEU A 207 22.50 -16.54 14.97
N TRP A 208 21.85 -15.54 15.55
CA TRP A 208 22.42 -14.20 15.67
C TRP A 208 23.59 -14.18 16.67
N VAL A 209 23.43 -14.78 17.85
CA VAL A 209 24.50 -14.89 18.86
C VAL A 209 25.70 -15.67 18.32
N THR A 210 25.47 -16.81 17.67
CA THR A 210 26.55 -17.63 17.08
C THR A 210 27.29 -16.91 15.96
N ARG A 211 26.61 -16.07 15.16
CA ARG A 211 27.26 -15.21 14.16
C ARG A 211 28.10 -14.11 14.81
N MET A 212 27.63 -13.48 15.89
CA MET A 212 28.41 -12.47 16.63
C MET A 212 29.69 -13.07 17.20
N TYR A 213 29.59 -14.22 17.88
CA TYR A 213 30.74 -14.91 18.46
C TYR A 213 31.76 -15.35 17.40
N ARG A 214 31.28 -15.82 16.23
CA ARG A 214 32.17 -16.14 15.10
C ARG A 214 32.90 -14.90 14.57
N ARG A 215 32.22 -13.77 14.48
CA ARG A 215 32.77 -12.51 13.96
C ARG A 215 33.87 -11.96 14.86
N GLU A 216 33.65 -11.97 16.18
CA GLU A 216 34.66 -11.60 17.18
C GLU A 216 35.88 -12.52 17.12
N ARG A 217 35.67 -13.83 17.00
CA ARG A 217 36.78 -14.79 16.87
C ARG A 217 37.61 -14.51 15.61
N THR A 218 36.97 -14.25 14.46
CA THR A 218 37.69 -13.92 13.22
C THR A 218 38.42 -12.58 13.30
N SER A 219 37.87 -11.57 13.98
CA SER A 219 38.56 -10.29 14.16
C SER A 219 39.75 -10.40 15.10
N VAL A 220 39.69 -11.23 16.14
CA VAL A 220 40.83 -11.51 17.03
C VAL A 220 41.94 -12.25 16.29
N LEU A 221 41.59 -13.22 15.44
CA LEU A 221 42.57 -13.96 14.63
C LEU A 221 43.25 -13.11 13.56
N HIS A 222 42.56 -12.12 12.98
CA HIS A 222 43.15 -11.19 12.01
C HIS A 222 43.80 -9.94 12.64
N GLY A 223 43.43 -9.57 13.86
CA GLY A 223 44.05 -8.46 14.59
C GLY A 223 45.43 -8.77 15.18
N ASN A 224 45.79 -10.06 15.31
CA ASN A 224 47.03 -10.50 15.94
C ASN A 224 48.15 -10.88 14.95
N GLY A 225 47.99 -10.57 13.66
CA GLY A 225 48.95 -10.94 12.59
C GLY A 225 50.05 -9.90 12.30
N GLY A 226 50.19 -8.86 13.12
CA GLY A 226 51.08 -7.72 12.85
C GLY A 226 52.38 -7.74 13.65
N SER A 227 53.27 -8.70 13.41
CA SER A 227 54.73 -8.54 13.59
C SER A 227 55.49 -9.81 13.17
N SER A 228 55.87 -9.91 11.90
CA SER A 228 56.94 -10.82 11.45
C SER A 228 58.25 -10.04 11.38
N PRO A 229 59.35 -10.48 12.01
CA PRO A 229 60.63 -9.80 11.89
C PRO A 229 61.25 -10.09 10.53
N THR A 230 61.44 -9.05 9.71
CA THR A 230 62.26 -9.08 8.51
C THR A 230 63.72 -9.36 8.87
N THR A 231 64.21 -10.56 8.59
CA THR A 231 65.64 -10.86 8.60
C THR A 231 66.26 -10.40 7.27
N SER A 232 67.02 -9.31 7.31
CA SER A 232 67.87 -8.85 6.21
C SER A 232 69.02 -9.84 6.00
N ARG A 233 69.00 -10.59 4.89
CA ARG A 233 70.15 -11.36 4.43
C ARG A 233 70.83 -10.58 3.30
N THR A 234 71.98 -10.02 3.61
CA THR A 234 72.93 -9.44 2.65
C THR A 234 73.53 -10.55 1.80
N GLU A 235 73.33 -10.50 0.48
CA GLU A 235 74.12 -11.27 -0.48
C GLU A 235 74.99 -10.31 -1.31
N SER A 236 76.30 -10.55 -1.25
CA SER A 236 77.34 -9.89 -2.04
C SER A 236 77.41 -10.46 -3.47
N PRO A 237 77.83 -9.68 -4.49
CA PRO A 237 77.90 -10.16 -5.86
C PRO A 237 79.26 -10.81 -6.14
N LEU A 238 79.27 -11.99 -6.75
CA LEU A 238 80.47 -12.57 -7.37
C LEU A 238 80.17 -13.07 -8.79
N LYS A 239 81.04 -12.56 -9.67
CA LYS A 239 81.17 -12.59 -11.13
C LYS A 239 81.16 -13.95 -11.83
N ALA A 240 80.82 -13.88 -13.14
CA ALA A 240 81.41 -14.51 -14.34
C ALA A 240 81.53 -16.05 -14.37
N ASP A 241 81.25 -16.77 -15.46
CA ASP A 241 81.40 -16.50 -16.91
C ASP A 241 80.17 -16.93 -17.72
#